data_AF-A0A4Z2IAZ6-F1
#
_entry.id   AF-A0A4Z2IAZ6-F1
#
_cell.length_a   1.000
_cell.length_b   1.000
_cell.length_c   1.000
_cell.angle_alpha   90.00
_cell.angle_beta   90.00
_cell.angle_gamma   90.00
#
_symmetry.space_group_name_H-M   'P 1'
#
loop_
_entity.id
_entity.type
_entity.pdbx_description
1 polymer ?
#
loop_
_entity_poly.entity_id
_entity_poly.type
_entity_poly.pdbx_seq_one_letter_code
_entity_poly.pdbx_strand_id
1 'polypeptide(L)'
;MHLSARARNIPTVINGVRCGDSEAVARALEDISQSIQDMTDKFKLMHVYVDPSVFYGIMRIYLSGWKDNPCMPKGLVYEGVQAEPMEYSGGSAAQSSLLQCFDELLGVQHEAKSGAFLSRMRDYMPPAHKLLIQDISLQPSLKSFVRQQASERLNQAFRHCVAKLLALRSYHINVVSRFITVPAAHARQLRTLRSQRQESEGEMISRAPIALEQRGTGGSGIMSFLKTPTSSPHMPFCTFWAESVESPEQ
;
A
#
# COMPACT_ATOMS: atom_id res chain seq x y z
N MET A 1 8.56 -14.14 13.78
CA MET A 1 9.25 -13.39 14.86
C MET A 1 10.13 -12.25 14.34
N HIS A 2 10.86 -12.39 13.22
CA HIS A 2 11.83 -11.37 12.74
C HIS A 2 11.25 -10.05 12.19
N LEU A 3 10.05 -10.02 11.60
CA LEU A 3 9.46 -8.77 11.07
C LEU A 3 9.11 -7.74 12.16
N SER A 4 8.64 -8.20 13.33
CA SER A 4 8.33 -7.31 14.47
C SER A 4 9.57 -6.70 15.12
N ALA A 5 10.74 -7.34 14.96
CA ALA A 5 11.98 -6.88 15.57
C ALA A 5 12.56 -5.64 14.87
N ARG A 6 12.21 -5.40 13.59
CA ARG A 6 12.85 -4.36 12.77
C ARG A 6 12.02 -3.09 12.57
N ALA A 7 10.70 -3.13 12.83
CA ALA A 7 9.90 -1.91 13.03
C ALA A 7 10.39 -1.08 14.24
N ARG A 8 11.19 -1.68 15.13
CA ARG A 8 11.84 -1.03 16.27
C ARG A 8 12.88 0.03 15.88
N ASN A 9 13.28 0.09 14.61
CA ASN A 9 14.26 1.06 14.14
C ASN A 9 13.64 2.41 13.77
N ILE A 10 12.31 2.51 13.66
CA ILE A 10 11.63 3.81 13.45
C ILE A 10 11.96 4.79 14.60
N PRO A 11 11.81 4.42 15.89
CA PRO A 11 12.30 5.23 17.00
C PRO A 11 13.78 5.60 16.92
N THR A 12 14.65 4.69 16.50
CA THR A 12 16.09 4.95 16.34
C THR A 12 16.35 6.02 15.29
N VAL A 13 15.66 5.96 14.14
CA VAL A 13 15.74 7.00 13.10
C VAL A 13 15.28 8.35 13.66
N ILE A 14 14.12 8.39 14.32
CA ILE A 14 13.55 9.63 14.88
C ILE A 14 14.50 10.26 15.91
N ASN A 15 15.02 9.45 16.84
CA ASN A 15 15.94 9.94 17.87
C ASN A 15 17.29 10.35 17.28
N GLY A 16 17.80 9.61 16.30
CA GLY A 16 19.04 9.98 15.60
C GLY A 16 18.91 11.31 14.86
N VAL A 17 17.78 11.55 14.19
CA VAL A 17 17.48 12.86 13.57
C VAL A 17 17.45 13.98 14.61
N ARG A 18 16.79 13.77 15.76
CA ARG A 18 16.71 14.77 16.85
C ARG A 18 18.07 15.11 17.45
N CYS A 19 18.95 14.12 17.59
CA CYS A 19 20.26 14.28 18.22
C CYS A 19 21.41 14.58 17.25
N GLY A 20 21.16 14.62 15.94
CA GLY A 20 22.23 14.82 14.96
C GLY A 20 23.07 13.59 14.64
N ASP A 21 22.65 12.39 15.04
CA ASP A 21 23.44 11.16 14.88
C ASP A 21 23.23 10.50 13.51
N SER A 22 23.98 10.99 12.53
CA SER A 22 23.93 10.49 11.15
C SER A 22 24.26 9.00 11.02
N GLU A 23 25.16 8.45 11.84
CA GLU A 23 25.57 7.04 11.77
C GLU A 23 24.52 6.10 12.36
N ALA A 24 23.84 6.50 13.44
CA ALA A 24 22.69 5.75 13.95
C ALA A 24 21.53 5.74 12.94
N VAL A 25 21.25 6.89 12.30
CA VAL A 25 20.20 6.98 11.28
C VAL A 25 20.54 6.11 10.07
N ALA A 26 21.77 6.15 9.56
CA ALA A 26 22.19 5.35 8.42
C ALA A 26 22.01 3.84 8.68
N ARG A 27 22.51 3.33 9.81
CA ARG A 27 22.34 1.92 10.21
C ARG A 27 20.88 1.52 10.35
N ALA A 28 20.07 2.37 10.98
CA ALA A 28 18.65 2.10 11.14
C ALA A 28 17.90 2.04 9.79
N LEU A 29 18.28 2.88 8.82
CA LEU A 29 17.73 2.85 7.46
C LEU A 29 18.18 1.62 6.66
N GLU A 30 19.43 1.16 6.83
CA GLU A 30 19.92 -0.09 6.25
C GLU A 30 19.07 -1.29 6.74
N ASP A 31 18.79 -1.36 8.04
CA ASP A 31 17.93 -2.40 8.63
C ASP A 31 16.47 -2.33 8.17
N ILE A 32 15.91 -1.12 8.06
CA ILE A 32 14.55 -0.92 7.51
C ILE A 32 14.52 -1.38 6.05
N SER A 33 15.55 -1.06 5.27
CA SER A 33 15.68 -1.49 3.87
C SER A 33 15.65 -3.02 3.76
N GLN A 34 16.41 -3.72 4.60
CA GLN A 34 16.41 -5.18 4.64
C GLN A 34 15.04 -5.74 5.05
N SER A 35 14.32 -5.06 5.94
CA SER A 35 12.96 -5.45 6.33
C SER A 35 11.98 -5.35 5.18
N ILE A 36 12.04 -4.27 4.40
CA ILE A 36 11.19 -4.07 3.22
C ILE A 36 11.53 -5.11 2.14
N GLN A 37 12.81 -5.45 1.98
CA GLN A 37 13.25 -6.54 1.10
C GLN A 37 12.65 -7.88 1.55
N ASP A 38 12.77 -8.23 2.83
CA ASP A 38 12.22 -9.48 3.38
C ASP A 38 10.69 -9.52 3.22
N MET A 39 9.99 -8.40 3.44
CA MET A 39 8.56 -8.28 3.17
C MET A 39 8.24 -8.58 1.70
N THR A 40 9.02 -8.02 0.77
CA THR A 40 8.86 -8.25 -0.67
C THR A 40 9.07 -9.73 -1.01
N ASP A 41 10.09 -10.36 -0.43
CA ASP A 41 10.37 -11.77 -0.68
C ASP A 41 9.30 -12.70 -0.11
N LYS A 42 8.71 -12.36 1.04
CA LYS A 42 7.54 -13.06 1.56
C LYS A 42 6.29 -12.80 0.75
N PHE A 43 6.12 -11.60 0.18
CA PHE A 43 4.99 -11.29 -0.69
C PHE A 43 4.96 -12.19 -1.93
N LYS A 44 6.14 -12.61 -2.43
CA LYS A 44 6.25 -13.55 -3.56
C LYS A 44 5.59 -14.90 -3.32
N LEU A 45 5.46 -15.32 -2.06
CA LEU A 45 4.79 -16.57 -1.70
C LEU A 45 3.30 -16.58 -2.06
N MET A 46 2.69 -15.41 -2.33
CA MET A 46 1.33 -15.38 -2.87
C MET A 46 1.19 -16.17 -4.18
N HIS A 47 2.22 -16.17 -5.04
CA HIS A 47 2.16 -16.97 -6.27
C HIS A 47 2.18 -18.48 -6.04
N VAL A 48 2.60 -18.92 -4.86
CA VAL A 48 2.68 -20.35 -4.49
C VAL A 48 1.39 -20.78 -3.79
N TYR A 49 0.86 -19.96 -2.89
CA TYR A 49 -0.20 -20.36 -1.97
C TYR A 49 -1.59 -19.80 -2.30
N VAL A 50 -1.70 -18.86 -3.25
CA VAL A 50 -2.96 -18.25 -3.62
C VAL A 50 -3.29 -18.59 -5.06
N ASP A 51 -4.44 -19.21 -5.27
CA ASP A 51 -5.00 -19.38 -6.60
C ASP A 51 -5.71 -18.08 -7.05
N PRO A 52 -5.38 -17.51 -8.23
CA PRO A 52 -6.00 -16.27 -8.70
C PRO A 52 -7.53 -16.36 -8.89
N SER A 53 -8.04 -17.51 -9.31
CA SER A 53 -9.46 -17.74 -9.57
C SER A 53 -10.25 -17.80 -8.26
N VAL A 54 -9.72 -18.50 -7.26
CA VAL A 54 -10.29 -18.55 -5.90
C VAL A 54 -10.21 -17.18 -5.23
N PHE A 55 -9.07 -16.49 -5.34
CA PHE A 55 -8.93 -15.15 -4.75
C PHE A 55 -9.96 -14.19 -5.35
N TYR A 56 -10.03 -14.11 -6.68
CA TYR A 56 -10.91 -13.18 -7.38
C TYR A 56 -12.39 -13.54 -7.25
N GLY A 57 -12.73 -14.81 -7.52
CA GLY A 57 -14.10 -15.30 -7.63
C GLY A 57 -14.77 -15.62 -6.30
N ILE A 58 -14.01 -15.81 -5.22
CA ILE A 58 -14.55 -16.21 -3.91
C ILE A 58 -14.07 -15.22 -2.84
N MET A 59 -12.77 -15.19 -2.55
CA MET A 59 -12.25 -14.47 -1.37
C MET A 59 -12.55 -12.97 -1.40
N ARG A 60 -12.37 -12.31 -2.55
CA ARG A 60 -12.61 -10.86 -2.67
C ARG A 60 -14.06 -10.47 -2.36
N ILE A 61 -15.02 -11.37 -2.58
CA ILE A 61 -16.43 -11.12 -2.26
C ILE A 61 -16.58 -10.93 -0.75
N TYR A 62 -16.04 -11.87 0.03
CA TYR A 62 -16.12 -11.84 1.49
C TYR A 62 -15.27 -10.73 2.13
N LEU A 63 -14.22 -10.26 1.45
CA LEU A 63 -13.40 -9.15 1.90
C LEU A 63 -13.99 -7.76 1.55
N SER A 64 -15.04 -7.72 0.73
CA SER A 64 -15.65 -6.47 0.30
C SER A 64 -16.55 -5.90 1.39
N GLY A 65 -16.47 -4.59 1.60
CA GLY A 65 -17.36 -3.88 2.50
C GLY A 65 -18.61 -3.38 1.78
N TRP A 66 -19.33 -2.50 2.45
CA TRP A 66 -20.59 -1.89 1.97
C TRP A 66 -20.54 -0.36 1.95
N LYS A 67 -19.37 0.23 2.12
CA LYS A 67 -19.07 1.61 1.73
C LYS A 67 -18.60 1.66 0.29
N ASP A 68 -19.10 2.61 -0.49
CA ASP A 68 -18.76 2.76 -1.91
C ASP A 68 -19.06 1.49 -2.76
N ASN A 69 -19.99 0.64 -2.29
CA ASN A 69 -20.34 -0.64 -2.91
C ASN A 69 -21.71 -0.54 -3.62
N PRO A 70 -21.76 -0.64 -4.97
CA PRO A 70 -23.01 -0.59 -5.73
C PRO A 70 -24.04 -1.67 -5.36
N CYS A 71 -23.61 -2.81 -4.81
CA CYS A 71 -24.51 -3.87 -4.40
C CYS A 71 -25.22 -3.56 -3.06
N MET A 72 -24.66 -2.67 -2.24
CA MET A 72 -25.25 -2.21 -0.98
C MET A 72 -25.13 -0.67 -0.89
N PRO A 73 -25.84 0.07 -1.76
CA PRO A 73 -25.62 1.51 -1.95
C PRO A 73 -26.02 2.37 -0.74
N LYS A 74 -26.78 1.81 0.20
CA LYS A 74 -27.14 2.46 1.46
C LYS A 74 -26.25 2.01 2.63
N GLY A 75 -25.39 1.00 2.45
CA GLY A 75 -24.70 0.33 3.54
C GLY A 75 -25.48 -0.85 4.13
N LEU A 76 -25.11 -1.26 5.35
CA LEU A 76 -25.65 -2.42 6.06
C LEU A 76 -26.34 -1.98 7.36
N VAL A 77 -27.54 -2.51 7.62
CA VAL A 77 -28.24 -2.30 8.90
C VAL A 77 -27.66 -3.24 9.95
N TYR A 78 -27.29 -2.69 11.10
CA TYR A 78 -26.85 -3.45 12.27
C TYR A 78 -28.00 -3.56 13.25
N GLU A 79 -28.86 -4.57 13.05
CA GLU A 79 -30.04 -4.79 13.86
C GLU A 79 -29.70 -4.86 15.36
N GLY A 80 -30.45 -4.13 16.18
CA GLY A 80 -30.22 -4.00 17.61
C GLY A 80 -29.09 -3.04 18.02
N VAL A 81 -28.35 -2.45 17.06
CA VAL A 81 -27.28 -1.47 17.32
C VAL A 81 -27.60 -0.12 16.69
N GLN A 82 -27.94 -0.10 15.40
CA GLN A 82 -28.29 1.12 14.67
C GLN A 82 -29.38 0.83 13.63
N ALA A 83 -30.49 1.59 13.71
CA ALA A 83 -31.62 1.42 12.81
C ALA A 83 -31.29 1.87 11.37
N GLU A 84 -30.53 2.95 11.24
CA GLU A 84 -30.08 3.45 9.94
C GLU A 84 -28.92 2.61 9.38
N PRO A 85 -28.90 2.33 8.07
CA PRO A 85 -27.77 1.67 7.42
C PRO A 85 -26.43 2.38 7.66
N MET A 86 -25.39 1.60 7.95
CA MET A 86 -24.03 2.09 8.17
C MET A 86 -23.12 1.71 7.01
N GLU A 87 -22.13 2.54 6.69
CA GLU A 87 -21.17 2.32 5.62
C GLU A 87 -19.76 2.03 6.12
N TYR A 88 -19.25 0.83 5.85
CA TYR A 88 -17.87 0.46 6.16
C TYR A 88 -17.12 -0.10 4.95
N SER A 89 -15.87 0.32 4.79
CA SER A 89 -14.96 -0.17 3.76
C SER A 89 -14.58 -1.62 4.03
N GLY A 90 -14.35 -2.39 2.96
CA GLY A 90 -13.82 -3.73 3.08
C GLY A 90 -12.34 -3.76 3.43
N GLY A 91 -11.83 -4.97 3.63
CA GLY A 91 -10.42 -5.20 3.96
C GLY A 91 -9.50 -4.78 2.81
N SER A 92 -8.42 -4.06 3.10
CA SER A 92 -7.41 -3.72 2.08
C SER A 92 -6.01 -3.53 2.67
N ALA A 93 -4.97 -3.67 1.83
CA ALA A 93 -3.59 -3.44 2.25
C ALA A 93 -3.34 -2.00 2.76
N ALA A 94 -4.19 -1.04 2.42
CA ALA A 94 -4.11 0.33 2.91
C ALA A 94 -4.40 0.46 4.42
N GLN A 95 -4.99 -0.56 5.03
CA GLN A 95 -5.17 -0.67 6.49
C GLN A 95 -3.90 -1.20 7.19
N SER A 96 -2.83 -1.52 6.45
CA SER A 96 -1.53 -1.86 7.04
C SER A 96 -0.87 -0.64 7.66
N SER A 97 -0.75 -0.65 8.99
CA SER A 97 -0.08 0.44 9.73
C SER A 97 1.38 0.57 9.35
N LEU A 98 2.07 -0.56 9.12
CA LEU A 98 3.51 -0.58 8.83
C LEU A 98 3.84 0.16 7.52
N LEU A 99 3.04 -0.04 6.47
CA LEU A 99 3.26 0.64 5.18
C LEU A 99 3.05 2.15 5.33
N GLN A 100 2.03 2.58 6.08
CA GLN A 100 1.81 3.99 6.34
C GLN A 100 2.89 4.60 7.26
N CYS A 101 3.43 3.85 8.24
CA CYS A 101 4.57 4.30 9.04
C CYS A 101 5.82 4.56 8.18
N PHE A 102 6.12 3.69 7.21
CA PHE A 102 7.25 3.92 6.30
C PHE A 102 7.04 5.15 5.41
N ASP A 103 5.81 5.38 4.97
CA ASP A 103 5.48 6.58 4.20
C ASP A 103 5.72 7.86 4.98
N GLU A 104 5.19 7.94 6.20
CA GLU A 104 5.38 9.10 7.06
C GLU A 104 6.86 9.30 7.41
N LEU A 105 7.58 8.22 7.77
CA LEU A 105 9.00 8.30 8.12
C LEU A 105 9.88 8.80 6.97
N LEU A 106 9.64 8.29 5.76
CA LEU A 106 10.42 8.64 4.56
C LEU A 106 9.93 9.93 3.88
N GLY A 107 8.85 10.53 4.38
CA GLY A 107 8.24 11.75 3.82
C GLY A 107 7.61 11.53 2.46
N VAL A 108 6.98 10.36 2.24
CA VAL A 108 6.24 10.05 1.01
C VAL A 108 4.95 10.85 0.95
N GLN A 109 4.78 11.64 -0.10
CA GLN A 109 3.56 12.43 -0.32
C GLN A 109 2.63 11.73 -1.31
N HIS A 110 1.36 11.64 -0.96
CA HIS A 110 0.30 11.04 -1.78
C HIS A 110 -0.59 12.12 -2.39
N GLU A 111 -1.07 11.92 -3.62
CA GLU A 111 -2.06 12.83 -4.21
C GLU A 111 -3.34 12.91 -3.37
N ALA A 112 -4.07 14.03 -3.46
CA ALA A 112 -5.21 14.33 -2.60
C ALA A 112 -6.24 13.19 -2.48
N LYS A 113 -6.62 12.55 -3.60
CA LYS A 113 -7.60 11.43 -3.58
C LYS A 113 -7.05 10.20 -2.86
N SER A 114 -5.81 9.81 -3.14
CA SER A 114 -5.16 8.64 -2.53
C SER A 114 -4.82 8.90 -1.06
N GLY A 115 -4.37 10.11 -0.73
CA GLY A 115 -4.12 10.57 0.64
C GLY A 115 -5.40 10.58 1.48
N ALA A 116 -6.52 11.07 0.93
CA ALA A 116 -7.82 11.02 1.62
C ALA A 116 -8.27 9.57 1.87
N PHE A 117 -8.08 8.66 0.91
CA PHE A 117 -8.37 7.25 1.11
C PHE A 117 -7.48 6.62 2.20
N LEU A 118 -6.16 6.81 2.14
CA LEU A 118 -5.21 6.30 3.13
C LEU A 118 -5.50 6.83 4.55
N SER A 119 -5.86 8.11 4.66
CA SER A 119 -6.23 8.73 5.93
C SER A 119 -7.48 8.08 6.52
N ARG A 120 -8.52 7.83 5.71
CA ARG A 120 -9.71 7.08 6.16
C ARG A 120 -9.37 5.65 6.58
N MET A 121 -8.42 4.99 5.92
CA MET A 121 -8.01 3.62 6.28
C MET A 121 -7.36 3.54 7.67
N ARG A 122 -6.89 4.66 8.23
CA ARG A 122 -6.40 4.71 9.63
C ARG A 122 -7.52 4.47 10.64
N ASP A 123 -8.78 4.78 10.30
CA ASP A 123 -9.93 4.51 11.19
C ASP A 123 -10.24 3.01 11.33
N TYR A 124 -9.64 2.18 10.49
CA TYR A 124 -9.74 0.73 10.52
C TYR A 124 -8.50 0.06 11.15
N MET A 125 -7.57 0.87 11.68
CA MET A 125 -6.40 0.38 12.40
C MET A 125 -6.65 0.40 13.91
N PRO A 126 -5.97 -0.46 14.70
CA PRO A 126 -5.97 -0.32 16.15
C PRO A 126 -5.59 1.11 16.58
N PRO A 127 -6.26 1.69 17.60
CA PRO A 127 -6.05 3.10 17.98
C PRO A 127 -4.58 3.44 18.24
N ALA A 128 -3.84 2.58 18.92
CA ALA A 128 -2.40 2.77 19.18
C ALA A 128 -1.56 2.84 17.90
N HIS A 129 -1.93 2.11 16.84
CA HIS A 129 -1.20 2.14 15.57
C HIS A 129 -1.51 3.41 14.78
N LYS A 130 -2.76 3.89 14.82
CA LYS A 130 -3.13 5.18 14.22
C LYS A 130 -2.36 6.33 14.89
N LEU A 131 -2.28 6.31 16.22
CA LEU A 131 -1.50 7.28 17.01
C LEU A 131 -0.02 7.22 16.62
N LEU A 132 0.58 6.03 16.50
CA LEU A 132 1.97 5.91 16.07
C LEU A 132 2.25 6.59 14.71
N ILE A 133 1.38 6.39 13.71
CA ILE A 133 1.53 7.03 12.40
C ILE A 133 1.46 8.56 12.53
N GLN A 134 0.52 9.06 13.34
CA GLN A 134 0.41 10.49 13.63
C GLN A 134 1.66 11.02 14.34
N ASP A 135 2.18 10.31 15.34
CA ASP A 135 3.38 10.69 16.06
C ASP A 135 4.60 10.77 15.14
N ILE A 136 4.75 9.82 14.21
CA ILE A 136 5.82 9.84 13.19
C ILE A 136 5.69 11.09 12.31
N SER A 137 4.48 11.43 11.86
CA SER A 137 4.23 12.60 11.00
C SER A 137 4.58 13.94 11.65
N LEU A 138 4.59 14.00 12.99
CA LEU A 138 4.93 15.19 13.77
C LEU A 138 6.44 15.32 14.05
N GLN A 139 7.25 14.34 13.65
CA GLN A 139 8.69 14.35 13.89
C GLN A 139 9.43 15.26 12.92
N PRO A 140 10.66 15.71 13.27
CA PRO A 140 11.52 16.39 12.32
C PRO A 140 11.73 15.57 11.05
N SER A 141 11.71 16.23 9.90
CA SER A 141 11.80 15.59 8.59
C SER A 141 13.14 14.86 8.42
N LEU A 142 13.09 13.54 8.33
CA LEU A 142 14.25 12.70 7.96
C LEU A 142 14.84 13.15 6.62
N LYS A 143 13.99 13.46 5.63
CA LYS A 143 14.42 13.91 4.31
C LYS A 143 15.21 15.22 4.39
N SER A 144 14.77 16.15 5.23
CA SER A 144 15.47 17.42 5.44
C SER A 144 16.79 17.20 6.18
N PHE A 145 16.79 16.33 7.19
CA PHE A 145 17.98 15.93 7.92
C PHE A 145 19.05 15.35 7.00
N VAL A 146 18.71 14.36 6.17
CA VAL A 146 19.65 13.72 5.21
C VAL A 146 20.28 14.77 4.27
N ARG A 147 19.50 15.74 3.78
CA ARG A 147 19.98 16.81 2.90
C ARG A 147 20.95 17.79 3.57
N GLN A 148 20.82 17.99 4.87
CA GLN A 148 21.67 18.91 5.63
C GLN A 148 23.01 18.27 6.03
N GLN A 149 23.11 16.94 5.97
CA GLN A 149 24.29 16.21 6.40
C GLN A 149 25.21 15.90 5.22
N ALA A 150 26.49 16.24 5.36
CA ALA A 150 27.55 15.86 4.42
C ALA A 150 28.02 14.40 4.66
N SER A 151 27.07 13.45 4.69
CA SER A 151 27.36 12.02 4.91
C SER A 151 26.90 11.18 3.72
N GLU A 152 27.86 10.64 2.97
CA GLU A 152 27.58 9.80 1.80
C GLU A 152 26.84 8.52 2.19
N ARG A 153 27.27 7.88 3.30
CA ARG A 153 26.61 6.67 3.81
C ARG A 153 25.14 6.92 4.13
N LEU A 154 24.82 8.02 4.81
CA LEU A 154 23.45 8.37 5.16
C LEU A 154 22.60 8.62 3.89
N ASN A 155 23.15 9.35 2.92
CA ASN A 155 22.49 9.58 1.63
C ASN A 155 22.20 8.26 0.89
N GLN A 156 23.19 7.37 0.83
CA GLN A 156 23.05 6.06 0.21
C GLN A 156 22.01 5.19 0.93
N ALA A 157 22.05 5.12 2.26
CA ALA A 157 21.09 4.36 3.06
C ALA A 157 19.66 4.85 2.88
N PHE A 158 19.44 6.17 2.87
CA PHE A 158 18.13 6.77 2.61
C PHE A 158 17.62 6.45 1.21
N ARG A 159 18.43 6.68 0.17
CA ARG A 159 18.08 6.36 -1.22
C ARG A 159 17.76 4.87 -1.40
N HIS A 160 18.54 4.00 -0.76
CA HIS A 160 18.32 2.56 -0.82
C HIS A 160 17.00 2.16 -0.17
N CYS A 161 16.67 2.71 1.00
CA CYS A 161 15.41 2.45 1.69
C CYS A 161 14.20 2.87 0.85
N VAL A 162 14.28 4.06 0.25
CA VAL A 162 13.28 4.59 -0.68
C VAL A 162 13.11 3.68 -1.91
N ALA A 163 14.23 3.21 -2.49
CA ALA A 163 14.19 2.29 -3.62
C ALA A 163 13.56 0.92 -3.27
N LYS A 164 13.82 0.39 -2.06
CA LYS A 164 13.17 -0.84 -1.59
C LYS A 164 11.67 -0.68 -1.42
N LEU A 165 11.21 0.45 -0.87
CA LEU A 165 9.78 0.72 -0.74
C LEU A 165 9.10 0.84 -2.11
N LEU A 166 9.76 1.48 -3.08
CA LEU A 166 9.27 1.54 -4.46
C LEU A 166 9.19 0.15 -5.09
N ALA A 167 10.22 -0.68 -4.94
CA ALA A 167 10.24 -2.04 -5.47
C ALA A 167 9.09 -2.89 -4.91
N LEU A 168 8.81 -2.78 -3.60
CA LEU A 168 7.67 -3.44 -2.96
C LEU A 168 6.33 -3.01 -3.61
N ARG A 169 6.16 -1.71 -3.89
CA ARG A 169 4.94 -1.18 -4.52
C ARG A 169 4.79 -1.60 -5.98
N SER A 170 5.88 -1.54 -6.75
CA SER A 170 5.90 -2.05 -8.12
C SER A 170 5.54 -3.53 -8.16
N TYR A 171 6.04 -4.31 -7.21
CA TYR A 171 5.67 -5.71 -7.07
C TYR A 171 4.19 -5.89 -6.70
N HIS A 172 3.65 -5.07 -5.80
CA HIS A 172 2.23 -5.07 -5.45
C HIS A 172 1.33 -4.79 -6.68
N ILE A 173 1.72 -3.88 -7.57
CA ILE A 173 0.99 -3.62 -8.83
C ILE A 173 0.95 -4.91 -9.69
N ASN A 174 2.06 -5.65 -9.77
CA ASN A 174 2.11 -6.91 -10.52
C ASN A 174 1.21 -7.99 -9.89
N VAL A 175 1.20 -8.09 -8.56
CA VAL A 175 0.27 -8.97 -7.83
C VAL A 175 -1.18 -8.58 -8.15
N VAL A 176 -1.53 -7.30 -8.06
CA VAL A 176 -2.90 -6.85 -8.37
C VAL A 176 -3.27 -7.13 -9.82
N SER A 177 -2.34 -6.96 -10.76
CA SER A 177 -2.56 -7.33 -12.16
C SER A 177 -2.92 -8.81 -12.30
N ARG A 178 -2.10 -9.71 -11.73
CA ARG A 178 -2.29 -11.17 -11.84
C ARG A 178 -3.52 -11.68 -11.11
N PHE A 179 -3.80 -11.17 -9.91
CA PHE A 179 -4.84 -11.71 -9.02
C PHE A 179 -6.18 -10.98 -9.14
N ILE A 180 -6.21 -9.82 -9.81
CA ILE A 180 -7.43 -9.03 -9.95
C ILE A 180 -7.70 -8.68 -11.42
N THR A 181 -6.81 -7.93 -12.07
CA THR A 181 -7.07 -7.39 -13.41
C THR A 181 -7.23 -8.49 -14.46
N VAL A 182 -6.34 -9.49 -14.47
CA VAL A 182 -6.39 -10.62 -15.41
C VAL A 182 -7.64 -11.49 -15.18
N PRO A 183 -7.93 -11.97 -13.94
CA PRO A 183 -9.19 -12.69 -13.66
C PRO A 183 -10.45 -11.89 -13.99
N ALA A 184 -10.47 -10.56 -13.76
CA ALA A 184 -11.59 -9.71 -14.14
C ALA A 184 -11.82 -9.68 -15.66
N ALA A 185 -10.74 -9.58 -16.45
CA ALA A 185 -10.83 -9.64 -17.91
C ALA A 185 -11.35 -11.00 -18.39
N HIS A 186 -10.86 -12.08 -17.79
CA HIS A 186 -11.34 -13.43 -18.08
C HIS A 186 -12.83 -13.61 -17.72
N ALA A 187 -13.26 -13.09 -16.57
CA ALA A 187 -14.67 -13.09 -16.15
C ALA A 187 -15.58 -12.40 -17.18
N ARG A 188 -15.17 -11.23 -17.67
CA ARG A 188 -15.91 -10.50 -18.72
C ARG A 188 -16.04 -11.32 -19.99
N GLN A 189 -14.93 -11.90 -20.47
CA GLN A 189 -14.94 -12.72 -21.68
C GLN A 189 -15.88 -13.92 -21.55
N LEU A 190 -15.82 -14.66 -20.44
CA LEU A 190 -16.68 -15.80 -20.18
C LEU A 190 -18.18 -15.44 -20.14
N ARG A 191 -18.53 -14.25 -19.63
CA ARG A 191 -19.92 -13.77 -19.63
C ARG A 191 -20.42 -13.44 -21.01
N THR A 192 -19.58 -12.84 -21.86
CA THR A 192 -19.93 -12.55 -23.26
C THR A 192 -20.13 -13.83 -24.08
N LEU A 193 -19.38 -14.90 -23.77
CA LEU A 193 -19.44 -16.18 -24.48
C LEU A 193 -20.52 -17.15 -23.95
N ARG A 194 -21.17 -16.84 -22.82
CA ARG A 194 -22.13 -17.72 -22.11
C ARG A 194 -23.48 -17.95 -22.82
N SER A 195 -23.60 -17.57 -24.09
CA SER A 195 -24.70 -18.01 -24.96
C SER A 195 -24.64 -19.50 -25.34
N GLN A 196 -23.55 -20.24 -25.02
CA GLN A 196 -23.46 -21.69 -25.25
C GLN A 196 -22.75 -22.41 -24.08
N ARG A 197 -23.34 -23.52 -23.61
CA ARG A 197 -23.04 -24.29 -22.37
C ARG A 197 -21.59 -24.82 -22.24
N GLN A 198 -21.05 -24.90 -21.01
CA GLN A 198 -20.82 -26.13 -20.19
C GLN A 198 -20.10 -25.77 -18.87
N GLU A 199 -20.44 -26.44 -17.76
CA GLU A 199 -19.85 -26.23 -16.41
C GLU A 199 -18.38 -26.72 -16.38
N SER A 200 -17.44 -25.82 -16.12
CA SER A 200 -16.01 -26.08 -15.93
C SER A 200 -15.38 -24.91 -15.13
N GLU A 201 -14.12 -25.06 -14.68
CA GLU A 201 -13.33 -24.20 -13.76
C GLU A 201 -13.53 -22.67 -13.88
N GLY A 202 -13.96 -22.16 -15.04
CA GLY A 202 -14.35 -20.75 -15.25
C GLY A 202 -15.63 -20.30 -14.52
N GLU A 203 -16.39 -21.22 -13.92
CA GLU A 203 -17.63 -20.87 -13.22
C GLU A 203 -17.40 -19.94 -12.01
N MET A 204 -16.38 -20.22 -11.19
CA MET A 204 -16.08 -19.42 -9.99
C MET A 204 -15.75 -17.97 -10.35
N ILE A 205 -14.97 -17.76 -11.42
CA ILE A 205 -14.59 -16.44 -11.89
C ILE A 205 -15.80 -15.71 -12.50
N SER A 206 -16.61 -16.42 -13.29
CA SER A 206 -17.77 -15.83 -13.97
C SER A 206 -18.86 -15.34 -13.00
N ARG A 207 -18.99 -15.97 -11.83
CA ARG A 207 -19.96 -15.61 -10.78
C ARG A 207 -19.54 -14.41 -9.93
N ALA A 208 -18.31 -13.91 -10.04
CA ALA A 208 -17.85 -12.75 -9.29
C ALA A 208 -18.71 -11.50 -9.57
N PRO A 209 -19.13 -10.70 -8.57
CA PRO A 209 -19.92 -9.50 -8.80
C PRO A 209 -19.22 -8.49 -9.73
N ILE A 210 -19.95 -7.94 -10.71
CA ILE A 210 -19.44 -6.91 -11.65
C ILE A 210 -18.87 -5.71 -10.90
N ALA A 211 -19.46 -5.37 -9.75
CA ALA A 211 -18.99 -4.30 -8.86
C ALA A 211 -17.51 -4.42 -8.45
N LEU A 212 -16.94 -5.63 -8.45
CA LEU A 212 -15.55 -5.90 -8.05
C LEU A 212 -14.54 -5.82 -9.21
N GLU A 213 -15.00 -5.57 -10.44
CA GLU A 213 -14.11 -5.52 -11.61
C GLU A 213 -13.24 -4.25 -11.65
N GLN A 214 -13.79 -3.12 -11.23
CA GLN A 214 -13.12 -1.81 -11.29
C GLN A 214 -12.72 -1.26 -9.93
N ARG A 215 -13.25 -1.85 -8.84
CA ARG A 215 -13.01 -1.41 -7.46
C ARG A 215 -12.28 -2.45 -6.63
N GLY A 216 -11.38 -1.97 -5.78
CA GLY A 216 -10.78 -2.75 -4.72
C GLY A 216 -11.80 -3.03 -3.61
N THR A 217 -11.49 -4.01 -2.77
CA THR A 217 -12.34 -4.41 -1.63
C THR A 217 -12.52 -3.28 -0.60
N GLY A 218 -11.54 -2.38 -0.48
CA GLY A 218 -11.64 -1.16 0.31
C GLY A 218 -12.49 -0.04 -0.31
N GLY A 219 -12.96 -0.21 -1.56
CA GLY A 219 -13.83 0.73 -2.27
C GLY A 219 -13.13 1.68 -3.24
N SER A 220 -11.79 1.73 -3.26
CA SER A 220 -11.02 2.58 -4.19
C SER A 220 -10.97 2.00 -5.61
N GLY A 221 -10.75 2.84 -6.63
CA GLY A 221 -10.44 2.37 -7.98
C GLY A 221 -9.08 1.66 -8.01
N ILE A 222 -9.03 0.42 -8.51
CA ILE A 222 -7.87 -0.48 -8.34
C ILE A 222 -6.60 0.13 -8.95
N MET A 223 -6.66 0.54 -10.22
CA MET A 223 -5.49 1.07 -10.94
C MET A 223 -5.21 2.53 -10.64
N SER A 224 -6.24 3.35 -10.43
CA SER A 224 -6.07 4.78 -10.14
C SER A 224 -5.41 5.03 -8.80
N PHE A 225 -5.61 4.15 -7.82
CA PHE A 225 -4.97 4.24 -6.51
C PHE A 225 -3.55 3.67 -6.47
N LEU A 226 -3.27 2.58 -7.20
CA LEU A 226 -1.95 1.92 -7.15
C LEU A 226 -0.93 2.55 -8.09
N LYS A 227 -1.37 3.14 -9.21
CA LYS A 227 -0.49 3.81 -10.17
C LYS A 227 -0.34 5.30 -9.90
N THR A 228 -0.94 5.84 -8.84
CA THR A 228 -0.85 7.26 -8.51
C THR A 228 0.62 7.67 -8.37
N PRO A 229 1.14 8.52 -9.26
CA PRO A 229 2.46 9.10 -9.07
C PRO A 229 2.42 9.98 -7.82
N THR A 230 3.49 9.99 -7.03
CA THR A 230 3.70 11.08 -6.07
C THR A 230 3.78 12.40 -6.85
N SER A 231 3.32 13.51 -6.28
CA SER A 231 3.02 14.81 -6.91
C SER A 231 4.15 15.59 -7.63
N SER A 232 5.15 14.93 -8.21
CA SER A 232 6.11 15.55 -9.13
C SER A 232 5.77 15.11 -10.57
N PRO A 233 5.21 16.00 -11.41
CA PRO A 233 4.63 15.63 -12.70
C PRO A 233 5.66 15.43 -13.83
N HIS A 234 6.97 15.52 -13.57
CA HIS A 234 7.95 15.58 -14.65
C HIS A 234 8.94 14.43 -14.78
N MET A 235 8.95 13.41 -13.91
CA MET A 235 9.95 12.35 -14.06
C MET A 235 9.62 11.09 -13.23
N PRO A 236 9.86 9.88 -13.75
CA PRO A 236 9.71 8.66 -12.95
C PRO A 236 10.58 8.77 -11.69
N PHE A 237 10.07 8.31 -10.55
CA PHE A 237 10.59 8.43 -9.17
C PHE A 237 12.12 8.29 -8.98
N CYS A 238 12.84 7.71 -9.95
CA CYS A 238 14.29 7.51 -9.95
C CYS A 238 15.10 8.77 -10.34
N THR A 239 14.58 9.68 -11.15
CA THR A 239 15.41 10.74 -11.79
C THR A 239 15.46 12.05 -11.01
N PHE A 240 14.41 12.42 -10.26
CA PHE A 240 14.44 13.61 -9.38
C PHE A 240 15.56 13.55 -8.32
N TRP A 241 15.96 12.34 -7.91
CA TRP A 241 16.96 12.11 -6.86
C TRP A 241 18.39 11.91 -7.37
N ALA A 242 18.59 11.70 -8.67
CA ALA A 242 19.93 11.70 -9.26
C ALA A 242 20.42 13.15 -9.42
N GLU A 243 19.56 14.05 -9.90
CA GLU A 243 19.94 15.45 -10.17
C GLU A 243 20.07 16.32 -8.90
N SER A 244 19.31 16.03 -7.84
CA SER A 244 19.35 16.82 -6.60
C SER A 244 20.58 16.57 -5.72
N VAL A 245 21.42 15.58 -6.05
CA VAL A 245 22.67 15.25 -5.33
C VAL A 245 23.91 15.60 -6.17
N GLU A 246 23.73 15.88 -7.47
CA GLU A 246 24.81 16.17 -8.43
C GLU A 246 24.93 17.65 -8.82
N SER A 247 24.22 18.58 -8.15
CA SER A 247 24.41 20.02 -8.39
C SER A 247 25.29 20.65 -7.31
N PRO A 248 26.60 20.79 -7.55
CA PRO A 248 27.36 21.90 -6.98
C PRO A 248 26.99 23.17 -7.78
N GLU A 249 26.66 24.22 -7.04
CA GLU A 249 26.65 25.64 -7.41
C GLU A 249 26.77 26.01 -8.91
N GLN A 250 25.69 26.61 -9.44
CA GLN A 250 25.76 27.91 -10.13
C GLN A 250 24.53 28.75 -9.78
#